data_AF-A0A183KUN8-F1
#
_entry.id   AF-A0A183KUN8-F1
#
_cell.length_a   1.000
_cell.length_b   1.000
_cell.length_c   1.000
_cell.angle_alpha   90.00
_cell.angle_beta   90.00
_cell.angle_gamma   90.00
#
_symmetry.space_group_name_H-M   'P 1'
#
loop_
_entity.id
_entity.type
_entity.pdbx_description
1 polymer ?
#
loop_
_entity_poly.entity_id
_entity_poly.type
_entity_poly.pdbx_seq_one_letter_code
_entity_poly.pdbx_strand_id
1 'polypeptide(L)'
;MTHSTDKRDPAYSKTQMETAQTNDDLWNAAQRQLVLKGKMHWFLRQYWAKKILEWCAEGPESAIQIAIYLNDRYSLDGTDPNGYVGIMWAICGVHDQGWPERPIFGKIRYMNYKGCLRKFSVPTFVSRYPEKLD
;
A
#
# COMPACT_ATOMS: atom_id res chain seq x y z
N MET A 1 6.19 -8.07 -16.91
CA MET A 1 7.19 -6.99 -17.15
C MET A 1 6.71 -5.90 -18.12
N THR A 2 5.59 -6.05 -18.84
CA THR A 2 5.10 -5.08 -19.85
C THR A 2 4.91 -3.65 -19.34
N HIS A 3 4.49 -3.47 -18.09
CA HIS A 3 4.25 -2.16 -17.45
C HIS A 3 5.37 -1.71 -16.49
N SER A 4 6.54 -2.36 -16.55
CA SER A 4 7.68 -2.01 -15.69
C SER A 4 8.24 -0.61 -16.00
N THR A 5 8.12 -0.15 -17.25
CA THR A 5 8.62 1.14 -17.73
C THR A 5 7.60 2.27 -17.72
N ASP A 6 6.35 2.00 -17.31
CA ASP A 6 5.30 3.01 -17.24
C ASP A 6 5.71 4.16 -16.29
N LYS A 7 5.38 5.41 -16.63
CA LYS A 7 5.68 6.52 -15.74
C LYS A 7 4.80 6.43 -14.48
N ARG A 8 5.42 6.48 -13.30
CA ARG A 8 4.71 6.64 -12.00
C ARG A 8 4.54 8.12 -11.70
N ASP A 9 3.32 8.52 -11.36
CA ASP A 9 2.99 9.88 -10.94
C ASP A 9 1.80 9.83 -9.95
N PRO A 10 2.00 10.15 -8.66
CA PRO A 10 3.27 10.52 -8.04
C PRO A 10 4.27 9.35 -7.95
N ALA A 11 5.56 9.68 -7.85
CA ALA A 11 6.65 8.71 -7.65
C ALA A 11 7.33 8.99 -6.31
N TYR A 12 7.07 8.16 -5.31
CA TYR A 12 7.62 8.31 -3.96
C TYR A 12 8.84 7.41 -3.76
N SER A 13 9.79 7.93 -2.98
CA SER A 13 10.90 7.16 -2.43
C SER A 13 10.44 6.26 -1.27
N LYS A 14 11.25 5.25 -0.94
CA LYS A 14 11.07 4.42 0.25
C LYS A 14 10.90 5.28 1.51
N THR A 15 11.73 6.30 1.71
CA THR A 15 11.70 7.16 2.89
C THR A 15 10.37 7.90 3.00
N GLN A 16 9.88 8.50 1.90
CA GLN A 16 8.58 9.19 1.89
C GLN A 16 7.42 8.25 2.23
N MET A 17 7.46 7.02 1.71
CA MET A 17 6.48 5.99 2.06
C MET A 17 6.58 5.61 3.55
N GLU A 18 7.78 5.33 4.05
CA GLU A 18 8.01 4.95 5.45
C GLU A 18 7.52 6.01 6.43
N THR A 19 7.79 7.29 6.15
CA THR A 19 7.40 8.44 6.98
C THR A 19 5.97 8.95 6.69
N ALA A 20 5.17 8.23 5.91
CA ALA A 20 3.77 8.60 5.60
C ALA A 20 3.63 10.00 4.95
N GLN A 21 4.53 10.36 4.03
CA GLN A 21 4.58 11.64 3.33
C GLN A 21 4.15 11.49 1.86
N THR A 22 2.90 11.05 1.65
CA THR A 22 2.26 11.01 0.32
C THR A 22 1.13 12.02 0.22
N ASN A 23 0.59 12.24 -0.99
CA ASN A 23 -0.60 13.04 -1.22
C ASN A 23 -1.92 12.30 -0.88
N ASP A 24 -1.86 11.07 -0.37
CA ASP A 24 -3.03 10.28 -0.01
C ASP A 24 -3.13 10.15 1.52
N ASP A 25 -4.08 10.88 2.11
CA ASP A 25 -4.28 10.95 3.55
C ASP A 25 -4.70 9.60 4.16
N LEU A 26 -5.47 8.78 3.44
CA LEU A 26 -5.84 7.43 3.85
C LEU A 26 -4.63 6.50 3.90
N TRP A 27 -3.79 6.55 2.86
CA TRP A 27 -2.55 5.77 2.82
C TRP A 27 -1.61 6.17 3.95
N ASN A 28 -1.44 7.49 4.15
CA ASN A 28 -0.62 8.02 5.23
C ASN A 28 -1.15 7.62 6.61
N ALA A 29 -2.47 7.70 6.83
CA ALA A 29 -3.10 7.25 8.07
C ALA A 29 -2.94 5.74 8.31
N ALA A 30 -3.01 4.93 7.25
CA ALA A 30 -2.77 3.49 7.34
C ALA A 30 -1.31 3.19 7.71
N GLN A 31 -0.35 3.85 7.07
CA GLN A 31 1.07 3.73 7.40
C GLN A 31 1.34 4.16 8.86
N ARG A 32 0.75 5.27 9.31
CA ARG A 32 0.85 5.70 10.72
C ARG A 32 0.19 4.71 11.68
N GLN A 33 -0.95 4.13 11.33
CA GLN A 33 -1.56 3.05 12.12
C GLN A 33 -0.59 1.89 12.31
N LEU A 34 0.09 1.45 11.24
CA LEU A 34 1.07 0.38 11.30
C LEU A 34 2.22 0.75 12.24
N VAL A 35 2.83 1.93 12.07
CA VAL A 35 3.96 2.38 12.90
C VAL A 35 3.57 2.53 14.38
N LEU A 36 2.40 3.10 14.67
CA LEU A 36 1.97 3.44 16.03
C LEU A 36 1.37 2.26 16.80
N LYS A 37 0.66 1.36 16.12
CA LYS A 37 -0.07 0.24 16.75
C LYS A 37 0.55 -1.11 16.49
N GLY A 38 1.50 -1.19 15.56
CA GLY A 38 2.07 -2.46 15.09
C GLY A 38 1.06 -3.37 14.40
N LYS A 39 -0.12 -2.84 14.01
CA LYS A 39 -1.17 -3.62 13.36
C LYS A 39 -2.04 -2.72 12.48
N MET A 40 -1.96 -2.96 11.17
CA MET A 40 -2.83 -2.31 10.19
C MET A 40 -4.10 -3.14 9.96
N HIS A 41 -5.25 -2.47 9.83
CA HIS A 41 -6.49 -3.15 9.49
C HIS A 41 -6.37 -3.92 8.17
N TRP A 42 -6.82 -5.18 8.12
CA TRP A 42 -6.60 -6.10 6.99
C TRP A 42 -7.04 -5.53 5.63
N PHE A 43 -8.18 -4.82 5.58
CA PHE A 43 -8.66 -4.18 4.34
C PHE A 43 -7.68 -3.11 3.84
N LEU A 44 -7.07 -2.38 4.76
CA LEU A 44 -6.12 -1.32 4.44
C LEU A 44 -4.75 -1.88 4.05
N ARG A 45 -4.34 -3.06 4.54
CA ARG A 45 -3.11 -3.72 4.07
C ARG A 45 -3.13 -3.94 2.56
N GLN A 46 -4.29 -4.32 2.02
CA GLN A 46 -4.49 -4.48 0.58
C GLN A 46 -4.37 -3.15 -0.17
N TYR A 47 -5.06 -2.11 0.31
CA TYR A 47 -4.97 -0.76 -0.25
C TYR A 47 -3.53 -0.25 -0.24
N TRP A 48 -2.89 -0.35 0.92
CA TRP A 48 -1.55 0.12 1.21
C TRP A 48 -0.50 -0.52 0.29
N ALA A 49 -0.50 -1.85 0.17
CA ALA A 49 0.46 -2.55 -0.69
C ALA A 49 0.24 -2.25 -2.18
N LYS A 50 -1.02 -2.11 -2.63
CA LYS A 50 -1.34 -1.73 -4.02
C LYS A 50 -0.87 -0.31 -4.34
N LYS A 51 -0.97 0.62 -3.39
CA LYS A 51 -0.45 1.98 -3.55
C LYS A 51 1.08 2.05 -3.57
N ILE A 52 1.76 1.17 -2.85
CA ILE A 52 3.24 1.02 -2.98
C ILE A 52 3.59 0.63 -4.42
N LEU A 53 2.89 -0.35 -5.02
CA LEU A 53 3.08 -0.69 -6.43
C LEU A 53 2.81 0.49 -7.38
N GLU A 54 1.73 1.26 -7.14
CA GLU A 54 1.34 2.39 -7.99
C GLU A 54 2.37 3.52 -7.98
N TRP A 55 3.00 3.79 -6.82
CA TRP A 55 3.81 4.99 -6.61
C TRP A 55 5.29 4.72 -6.39
N CYS A 56 5.76 3.47 -6.39
CA CYS A 56 7.18 3.18 -6.22
C CYS A 56 7.97 3.69 -7.43
N ALA A 57 8.83 4.69 -7.19
CA ALA A 57 9.65 5.32 -8.21
C ALA A 57 10.58 4.34 -8.92
N GLU A 58 11.07 3.33 -8.20
CA GLU A 58 12.07 2.37 -8.68
C GLU A 58 11.46 1.15 -9.40
N GLY A 59 10.13 1.03 -9.42
CA GLY A 59 9.43 -0.04 -10.13
C GLY A 59 8.85 -1.15 -9.24
N PRO A 60 8.28 -2.20 -9.86
CA PRO A 60 7.48 -3.21 -9.14
C PRO A 60 8.32 -4.12 -8.24
N GLU A 61 9.57 -4.42 -8.59
CA GLU A 61 10.48 -5.21 -7.75
C GLU A 61 10.82 -4.46 -6.45
N SER A 62 11.18 -3.18 -6.54
CA SER A 62 11.39 -2.32 -5.37
C SER A 62 10.10 -2.14 -4.57
N ALA A 63 8.93 -2.08 -5.21
CA ALA A 63 7.65 -2.03 -4.51
C ALA A 63 7.43 -3.24 -3.58
N ILE A 64 7.78 -4.45 -4.05
CA ILE A 64 7.71 -5.67 -3.23
C ILE A 64 8.68 -5.58 -2.05
N GLN A 65 9.93 -5.17 -2.31
CA GLN A 65 10.95 -5.03 -1.26
C GLN A 65 10.54 -4.00 -0.19
N ILE A 66 10.00 -2.86 -0.59
CA ILE A 66 9.49 -1.82 0.31
C ILE A 66 8.32 -2.35 1.13
N ALA A 67 7.35 -3.02 0.49
CA ALA A 67 6.19 -3.57 1.19
C ALA A 67 6.58 -4.63 2.23
N ILE A 68 7.50 -5.54 1.89
CA ILE A 68 8.03 -6.55 2.83
C ILE A 68 8.78 -5.86 3.96
N TYR A 69 9.69 -4.93 3.64
CA TYR A 69 10.46 -4.20 4.64
C TYR A 69 9.56 -3.49 5.65
N LEU A 70 8.58 -2.71 5.18
CA LEU A 70 7.69 -1.97 6.08
C LEU A 70 6.78 -2.90 6.88
N ASN A 71 6.28 -3.98 6.29
CA ASN A 71 5.48 -4.97 7.01
C ASN A 71 6.29 -5.65 8.12
N ASP A 72 7.47 -6.17 7.80
CA ASP A 72 8.28 -6.93 8.74
C ASP A 72 8.93 -6.03 9.80
N ARG A 73 9.19 -4.76 9.48
CA ARG A 73 9.77 -3.79 10.41
C ARG A 73 8.81 -3.30 11.48
N TYR A 74 7.53 -3.13 11.13
CA TYR A 74 6.56 -2.44 11.99
C TYR A 74 5.40 -3.33 12.45
N SER A 75 5.02 -4.36 11.70
CA SER A 75 3.89 -5.19 12.07
C SER A 75 4.29 -6.20 13.15
N LEU A 76 3.52 -6.27 14.24
CA LEU A 76 3.70 -7.28 15.30
C LEU A 76 3.43 -8.70 14.79
N ASP A 77 2.58 -8.82 13.76
CA ASP A 77 2.29 -10.05 13.03
C ASP A 77 3.09 -10.14 11.70
N GLY A 78 4.17 -9.38 11.58
CA GLY A 78 5.08 -9.41 10.43
C GLY A 78 6.03 -10.61 10.48
N THR A 79 6.92 -10.72 9.49
CA THR A 79 7.87 -11.85 9.34
C THR A 79 7.15 -13.20 9.32
N ASP A 80 5.95 -13.22 8.76
CA ASP A 80 5.04 -14.35 8.74
C ASP A 80 4.66 -14.69 7.29
N PRO A 81 4.48 -15.98 6.92
CA PRO A 81 4.06 -16.37 5.59
C PRO A 81 2.81 -15.64 5.08
N ASN A 82 1.86 -15.31 5.94
CA ASN A 82 0.67 -14.55 5.56
C ASN A 82 1.02 -13.11 5.12
N GLY A 83 2.06 -12.52 5.69
CA GLY A 83 2.59 -11.22 5.27
C GLY A 83 3.12 -11.28 3.83
N TYR A 84 3.99 -12.25 3.54
CA TYR A 84 4.54 -12.47 2.20
C TYR A 84 3.43 -12.76 1.18
N VAL A 85 2.55 -13.72 1.47
CA VAL A 85 1.46 -14.08 0.56
C VAL A 85 0.47 -12.92 0.39
N GLY A 86 0.19 -12.15 1.44
CA GLY A 86 -0.67 -10.96 1.36
C GLY A 86 -0.10 -9.85 0.48
N ILE A 87 1.20 -9.61 0.57
CA ILE A 87 1.91 -8.65 -0.31
C ILE A 87 1.92 -9.16 -1.75
N MET A 88 2.22 -10.44 -1.97
CA MET A 88 2.23 -11.03 -3.31
C MET A 88 0.83 -11.12 -3.93
N TRP A 89 -0.23 -11.30 -3.14
CA TRP A 89 -1.61 -11.16 -3.60
C TRP A 89 -1.89 -9.72 -4.05
N ALA A 90 -1.44 -8.74 -3.27
CA ALA A 90 -1.70 -7.33 -3.54
C ALA A 90 -0.95 -6.80 -4.78
N ILE A 91 0.33 -7.16 -4.92
CA ILE A 91 1.25 -6.61 -5.92
C ILE A 91 1.39 -7.52 -7.15
N CYS A 92 1.46 -8.83 -6.94
CA CYS A 92 1.70 -9.82 -8.00
C CYS A 92 0.43 -10.59 -8.42
N GLY A 93 -0.68 -10.43 -7.70
CA GLY A 93 -1.93 -11.14 -7.98
C GLY A 93 -1.90 -12.63 -7.64
N VAL A 94 -0.99 -13.06 -6.75
CA VAL A 94 -0.96 -14.44 -6.26
C VAL A 94 -2.30 -14.78 -5.61
N HIS A 95 -2.93 -15.88 -6.04
CA HIS A 95 -4.28 -16.28 -5.62
C HIS A 95 -5.40 -15.28 -5.98
N ASP A 96 -5.16 -14.33 -6.86
CA ASP A 96 -6.20 -13.47 -7.47
C ASP A 96 -6.35 -13.80 -8.96
N GLN A 97 -7.45 -13.35 -9.54
CA GLN A 97 -7.69 -13.42 -10.98
C GLN A 97 -7.18 -12.16 -11.69
N GLY A 98 -7.11 -12.21 -13.02
CA GLY A 98 -6.81 -11.04 -13.85
C GLY A 98 -7.98 -10.04 -13.90
N TRP A 99 -7.65 -8.75 -13.96
CA TRP A 99 -8.59 -7.62 -14.06
C TRP A 99 -8.34 -6.82 -15.35
N PRO A 100 -9.26 -5.89 -15.73
CA PRO A 100 -9.05 -5.01 -16.87
C PRO A 100 -7.70 -4.29 -16.79
N GLU A 101 -6.97 -4.30 -17.90
CA GLU A 101 -5.60 -3.82 -17.98
C GLU A 101 -5.51 -2.31 -17.74
N ARG A 102 -4.50 -1.88 -16.98
CA ARG A 102 -4.24 -0.48 -16.63
C ARG A 102 -2.74 -0.19 -16.64
N PRO A 103 -2.33 1.06 -16.91
CA PRO A 103 -0.95 1.47 -16.69
C PRO A 103 -0.48 1.12 -15.28
N ILE A 104 0.80 0.77 -15.15
CA ILE A 104 1.51 0.33 -13.93
C ILE A 104 1.04 -1.04 -13.43
N PHE A 105 -0.26 -1.23 -13.24
CA PHE A 105 -0.82 -2.47 -12.68
C PHE A 105 -0.91 -3.62 -13.67
N GLY A 106 -0.93 -3.35 -14.99
CA GLY A 106 -1.37 -4.34 -15.97
C GLY A 106 -2.73 -4.90 -15.56
N LYS A 107 -2.81 -6.21 -15.38
CA LYS A 107 -4.04 -6.93 -14.99
C LYS A 107 -4.19 -7.17 -13.49
N ILE A 108 -3.34 -6.58 -12.65
CA ILE A 108 -3.46 -6.68 -11.19
C ILE A 108 -4.70 -5.90 -10.72
N ARG A 109 -5.43 -6.46 -9.76
CA ARG A 109 -6.62 -5.80 -9.18
C ARG A 109 -6.28 -4.41 -8.67
N TYR A 110 -6.96 -3.39 -9.20
CA TYR A 110 -6.79 -2.00 -8.79
C TYR A 110 -7.66 -1.65 -7.57
N MET A 111 -7.14 -0.80 -6.68
CA MET A 111 -7.88 -0.17 -5.59
C MET A 111 -7.59 1.32 -5.55
N ASN A 112 -8.61 2.15 -5.34
CA ASN A 112 -8.47 3.60 -5.27
C ASN A 112 -9.20 4.20 -4.08
N TYR A 113 -8.85 5.45 -3.77
CA TYR A 113 -9.40 6.23 -2.68
C TYR A 113 -10.93 6.31 -2.72
N LYS A 114 -11.49 6.66 -3.90
CA LYS A 114 -12.95 6.73 -4.12
C LYS A 114 -13.66 5.40 -3.84
N GLY A 115 -12.99 4.28 -4.07
CA GLY A 115 -13.48 2.95 -3.74
C GLY A 115 -13.54 2.68 -2.24
N CYS A 116 -12.60 3.23 -1.47
CA CYS A 116 -12.58 3.13 -0.01
C CYS A 116 -13.67 3.99 0.63
N LEU A 117 -13.90 5.20 0.11
CA LEU A 117 -14.98 6.09 0.56
C LEU A 117 -16.38 5.44 0.53
N ARG A 118 -16.61 4.51 -0.41
CA ARG A 118 -17.88 3.78 -0.52
C ARG A 118 -18.03 2.62 0.46
N LYS A 119 -16.96 2.25 1.19
CA LYS A 119 -16.93 1.08 2.08
C LYS A 119 -16.91 1.45 3.55
N PHE A 120 -16.30 2.56 3.92
CA PHE A 120 -16.24 3.04 5.30
C PHE A 120 -15.95 4.56 5.35
N SER A 121 -16.12 5.17 6.53
CA SER A 121 -15.77 6.58 6.74
C SER A 121 -14.26 6.78 6.77
N VAL A 122 -13.68 7.13 5.63
CA VAL A 122 -12.25 7.51 5.51
C VAL A 122 -11.91 8.70 6.42
N PRO A 123 -12.69 9.80 6.46
CA PRO A 123 -12.36 10.94 7.33
C PRO A 123 -12.26 10.55 8.81
N THR A 124 -13.16 9.68 9.29
CA THR A 124 -13.12 9.17 10.67
C THR A 124 -11.90 8.27 10.92
N PHE A 125 -11.45 7.52 9.91
CA PHE A 125 -10.22 6.73 10.05
C PHE A 125 -8.99 7.63 10.07
N VAL A 126 -8.91 8.60 9.16
CA VAL A 126 -7.79 9.55 9.04
C VAL A 126 -7.63 10.37 10.31
N SER A 127 -8.73 10.84 10.91
CA SER A 127 -8.68 11.63 12.15
C SER A 127 -8.16 10.86 13.36
N ARG A 128 -8.20 9.52 13.35
CA ARG A 128 -7.61 8.68 14.41
C ARG A 128 -6.08 8.56 14.32
N TYR A 129 -5.52 8.87 13.15
CA TYR A 129 -4.08 8.77 12.87
C TYR A 129 -3.59 10.03 12.16
N PRO A 130 -3.61 11.20 12.83
CA PRO A 130 -3.13 12.46 12.28
C PRO A 130 -1.60 12.48 12.11
N GLU A 131 -1.07 13.45 11.37
CA GLU A 131 0.38 13.64 11.20
C GLU A 131 1.07 14.10 12.49
N LYS A 132 0.38 14.91 13.31
CA LYS A 132 0.83 15.35 14.62
C LYS A 132 -0.20 14.90 15.66
N LEU A 133 0.27 14.29 16.73
CA LEU A 133 -0.54 14.10 17.94
C LEU A 133 -0.46 15.41 18.71
N ASP A 134 -1.59 16.08 18.90
CA ASP A 134 -1.71 17.18 19.85
C ASP A 134 -1.52 16.69 21.29
#